data_AF-A0A3T4KXE9-F1
#
_entry.id   AF-A0A3T4KXE9-F1
#
_cell.length_a   1.000
_cell.length_b   1.000
_cell.length_c   1.000
_cell.angle_alpha   90.00
_cell.angle_beta   90.00
_cell.angle_gamma   90.00
#
_symmetry.space_group_name_H-M   'P 1'
#
loop_
_entity.id
_entity.type
_entity.pdbx_description
1 polymer ?
#
loop_
_entity_poly.entity_id
_entity_poly.type
_entity_poly.pdbx_seq_one_letter_code
_entity_poly.pdbx_strand_id
1 'polypeptide(L)'
;MAKSAAERKAAQRARQYAAGERKLELVLDEQELEMLSRNCAARRPSRAPYEMSEYIALLIRQDDARVRGRIKSISANRCGKCGDALPVESCPCDGDSQCWVTLGWHEIKLAV
;
A
#
# COMPACT_ATOMS: atom_id res chain seq x y z
N MET A 1 39.05 10.31 17.43
CA MET A 1 38.68 8.92 17.11
C MET A 1 37.80 8.93 15.87
N ALA A 2 38.16 8.20 14.81
CA ALA A 2 37.30 8.08 13.63
C ALA A 2 36.09 7.19 13.97
N LYS A 3 34.88 7.64 13.62
CA LYS A 3 33.64 6.85 13.82
C LYS A 3 33.74 5.52 13.10
N SER A 4 33.41 4.43 13.79
CA SER A 4 33.29 3.11 13.20
C SER A 4 32.24 3.07 12.09
N ALA A 5 32.32 2.06 11.21
CA ALA A 5 31.31 1.87 10.15
C ALA A 5 29.89 1.69 10.73
N ALA A 6 29.77 1.07 11.91
CA ALA A 6 28.50 0.87 12.61
C ALA A 6 27.92 2.20 13.10
N GLU A 7 28.73 3.05 13.74
CA GLU A 7 28.31 4.39 14.20
C GLU A 7 27.91 5.30 13.04
N ARG A 8 28.61 5.21 11.90
CA ARG A 8 28.23 5.96 10.68
C ARG A 8 26.89 5.53 10.12
N LYS A 9 26.63 4.21 10.03
CA LYS A 9 25.32 3.68 9.60
C LYS A 9 24.20 4.03 10.59
N ALA A 10 24.48 3.99 11.90
CA ALA A 10 23.51 4.38 12.93
C ALA A 10 23.16 5.88 12.83
N ALA A 11 24.17 6.75 12.68
CA ALA A 11 23.96 8.18 12.48
C ALA A 11 23.20 8.49 11.18
N GLN A 12 23.45 7.73 10.10
CA GLN A 12 22.68 7.85 8.86
C GLN A 12 21.21 7.47 9.08
N ARG A 13 20.92 6.34 9.73
CA ARG A 13 19.55 5.94 10.05
C ARG A 13 18.85 6.97 10.94
N ALA A 14 19.56 7.54 11.93
CA ALA A 14 19.01 8.58 12.80
C ALA A 14 18.63 9.84 12.01
N ARG A 15 19.46 10.26 11.04
CA ARG A 15 19.15 11.39 10.15
C ARG A 15 17.95 11.11 9.26
N GLN A 16 17.87 9.92 8.66
CA GLN A 16 16.72 9.49 7.86
C GLN A 16 15.44 9.49 8.73
N TYR A 17 15.53 8.94 9.94
CA TYR A 17 14.41 8.93 10.88
C TYR A 17 13.92 10.34 11.23
N ALA A 18 14.85 11.25 11.51
CA ALA A 18 14.57 12.66 11.79
C ALA A 18 13.96 13.38 10.58
N ALA A 19 14.35 13.00 9.35
CA ALA A 19 13.75 13.48 8.12
C ALA A 19 12.38 12.84 7.79
N GLY A 20 11.85 11.98 8.66
CA GLY A 20 10.60 11.25 8.44
C GLY A 20 10.74 10.04 7.51
N GLU A 21 11.92 9.78 6.97
CA GLU A 21 12.20 8.60 6.15
C GLU A 21 12.24 7.35 7.03
N ARG A 22 11.69 6.27 6.50
CA ARG A 22 11.76 4.94 7.10
C ARG A 22 12.26 3.98 6.03
N LYS A 23 13.28 3.19 6.36
CA LYS A 23 13.78 2.15 5.47
C LYS A 23 12.89 0.92 5.61
N LEU A 24 12.34 0.46 4.49
CA LEU A 24 11.66 -0.83 4.37
C LEU A 24 12.61 -1.79 3.65
N GLU A 25 12.77 -3.00 4.17
CA GLU A 25 13.49 -4.08 3.50
C GLU A 25 12.46 -5.13 3.07
N LEU A 26 12.50 -5.53 1.79
CA LEU A 26 11.56 -6.45 1.17
C LEU A 26 12.34 -7.60 0.55
N VAL A 27 11.85 -8.82 0.78
CA VAL A 27 12.35 -10.04 0.11
C VAL A 27 11.30 -10.41 -0.93
N LEU A 28 11.74 -10.56 -2.18
CA LEU A 28 10.91 -10.98 -3.30
C LEU A 28 11.44 -12.33 -3.80
N ASP A 29 10.53 -13.20 -4.23
CA ASP A 29 10.93 -14.38 -4.98
C ASP A 29 11.39 -14.03 -6.40
N GLU A 30 11.92 -15.02 -7.12
CA GLU A 30 12.42 -14.82 -8.49
C GLU A 30 11.34 -14.35 -9.46
N GLN A 31 10.12 -14.89 -9.32
CA GLN A 31 8.99 -14.56 -10.16
C GLN A 31 8.54 -13.11 -9.92
N GLU A 32 8.42 -12.69 -8.67
CA GLU A 32 8.08 -11.32 -8.28
C GLU A 32 9.13 -10.32 -8.76
N LEU A 33 10.42 -10.68 -8.69
CA LEU A 33 11.51 -9.83 -9.17
C LEU A 33 11.48 -9.67 -10.70
N GLU A 34 11.19 -10.75 -11.43
CA GLU A 34 11.01 -10.69 -12.89
C GLU A 34 9.81 -9.80 -13.25
N MET A 35 8.68 -9.99 -12.57
CA MET A 35 7.48 -9.15 -12.74
C MET A 35 7.81 -7.67 -12.50
N LEU A 36 8.56 -7.37 -11.44
CA LEU A 36 8.98 -6.01 -11.09
C LEU A 36 9.85 -5.39 -12.19
N SER A 37 10.89 -6.10 -12.62
CA SER A 37 11.82 -5.66 -13.66
C SER A 37 11.12 -5.41 -15.00
N ARG A 38 10.30 -6.38 -15.44
CA ARG A 38 9.50 -6.27 -16.67
C ARG A 38 8.58 -5.06 -16.64
N ASN A 39 7.88 -4.85 -15.52
CA ASN A 39 6.93 -3.74 -15.38
C ASN A 39 7.62 -2.35 -15.36
N CYS A 40 8.83 -2.26 -14.81
CA CYS A 40 9.61 -1.02 -14.83
C CYS A 40 9.89 -0.53 -16.25
N ALA A 41 10.23 -1.44 -17.17
CA ALA A 41 10.44 -1.13 -18.57
C ALA A 41 9.13 -0.90 -19.32
N ALA A 42 8.13 -1.78 -19.13
CA ALA A 42 6.88 -1.75 -19.89
C ALA A 42 6.08 -0.44 -19.70
N ARG A 43 6.19 0.20 -18.53
CA ARG A 43 5.47 1.45 -18.23
C ARG A 43 6.15 2.71 -18.74
N ARG A 44 7.36 2.61 -19.30
CA ARG A 44 8.13 3.73 -19.87
C ARG A 44 8.65 3.37 -21.27
N PRO A 45 7.76 3.10 -22.25
CA PRO A 45 8.19 2.81 -23.61
C PRO A 45 9.02 3.98 -24.15
N SER A 46 10.12 3.64 -24.83
CA SER A 46 11.07 4.59 -25.43
C SER A 46 11.80 5.51 -24.43
N ARG A 47 11.78 5.20 -23.13
CA ARG A 47 12.51 5.91 -22.09
C ARG A 47 13.29 4.94 -21.22
N ALA A 48 14.20 5.48 -20.40
CA ALA A 48 14.85 4.69 -19.37
C ALA A 48 13.79 4.08 -18.44
N PRO A 49 13.87 2.77 -18.13
CA PRO A 49 13.01 2.12 -17.15
C PRO A 49 13.03 2.84 -15.80
N TYR A 50 11.99 2.64 -15.01
CA TYR A 50 12.01 3.06 -13.61
C TYR A 50 13.12 2.32 -12.84
N GLU A 51 13.70 2.98 -11.84
CA GLU A 51 14.42 2.27 -10.79
C GLU A 51 13.39 1.50 -9.92
N MET A 52 13.75 0.33 -9.41
CA MET A 52 12.82 -0.58 -8.73
C MET A 52 12.15 0.08 -7.52
N SER A 53 12.91 0.79 -6.68
CA SER A 53 12.37 1.51 -5.52
C SER A 53 11.49 2.69 -5.91
N GLU A 54 11.85 3.42 -6.98
CA GLU A 54 10.99 4.48 -7.55
C GLU A 54 9.65 3.89 -7.99
N TYR A 55 9.68 2.76 -8.70
CA TYR A 55 8.47 2.12 -9.20
C TYR A 55 7.57 1.63 -8.07
N ILE A 56 8.13 0.98 -7.03
CA ILE A 56 7.37 0.56 -5.83
C ILE A 56 6.76 1.77 -5.12
N ALA A 57 7.52 2.86 -4.94
CA ALA A 57 7.02 4.07 -4.30
C ALA A 57 5.86 4.71 -5.10
N LEU A 58 5.94 4.68 -6.43
CA LEU A 58 4.85 5.16 -7.30
C LEU A 58 3.62 4.25 -7.20
N LEU A 59 3.79 2.92 -7.17
CA LEU A 59 2.69 1.99 -6.99
C LEU A 59 1.95 2.22 -5.66
N ILE A 60 2.66 2.46 -4.56
CA ILE A 60 2.06 2.79 -3.27
C ILE A 60 1.18 4.05 -3.37
N ARG A 61 1.66 5.10 -4.05
CA ARG A 61 0.87 6.33 -4.24
C ARG A 61 -0.35 6.11 -5.12
N GLN A 62 -0.20 5.32 -6.18
CA GLN A 62 -1.32 4.98 -7.06
C GLN A 62 -2.38 4.17 -6.33
N ASP A 63 -1.96 3.24 -5.49
CA ASP A 63 -2.85 2.40 -4.70
C ASP A 63 -3.58 3.21 -3.62
N ASP A 64 -2.87 4.07 -2.87
CA ASP A 64 -3.47 4.98 -1.89
C ASP A 64 -4.53 5.89 -2.55
N ALA A 65 -4.22 6.47 -3.71
CA ALA A 65 -5.20 7.28 -4.45
C ALA A 65 -6.42 6.45 -4.90
N ARG A 66 -6.21 5.22 -5.35
CA ARG A 66 -7.28 4.31 -5.80
C ARG A 66 -8.18 3.92 -4.63
N VAL A 67 -7.63 3.46 -3.51
CA VAL A 67 -8.42 3.02 -2.35
C VAL A 67 -9.16 4.18 -1.70
N ARG A 68 -8.54 5.37 -1.59
CA ARG A 68 -9.23 6.58 -1.12
C ARG A 68 -10.41 6.95 -2.01
N GLY A 69 -10.23 6.87 -3.32
CA GLY A 69 -11.32 7.09 -4.29
C GLY A 69 -12.45 6.08 -4.11
N ARG A 70 -12.12 4.80 -3.93
CA ARG A 70 -13.10 3.72 -3.73
C ARG A 70 -13.88 3.90 -2.42
N ILE A 71 -13.19 4.17 -1.31
CA ILE A 71 -13.82 4.45 -0.01
C ILE A 71 -14.76 5.65 -0.11
N LYS A 72 -14.32 6.74 -0.76
CA LYS A 72 -15.17 7.93 -0.97
C LYS A 72 -16.44 7.61 -1.78
N SER A 73 -16.34 6.73 -2.79
CA SER A 73 -17.50 6.32 -3.57
C SER A 73 -18.47 5.48 -2.76
N ILE A 74 -17.95 4.58 -1.92
CA ILE A 74 -18.76 3.67 -1.10
C ILE A 74 -19.42 4.41 0.06
N SER A 75 -18.79 5.46 0.60
CA SER A 75 -19.32 6.23 1.72
C SER A 75 -20.60 7.01 1.44
N ALA A 76 -21.04 7.05 0.17
CA ALA A 76 -22.38 7.52 -0.19
C ALA A 76 -23.50 6.54 0.24
N ASN A 77 -23.15 5.28 0.47
CA ASN A 77 -24.06 4.20 0.83
C ASN A 77 -24.02 3.91 2.34
N ARG A 78 -25.01 3.15 2.80
CA ARG A 78 -25.16 2.71 4.19
C ARG A 78 -25.21 1.19 4.28
N CYS A 79 -24.80 0.66 5.43
CA CYS A 79 -24.93 -0.77 5.71
C CYS A 79 -26.40 -1.16 5.73
N GLY A 80 -26.77 -2.24 5.05
CA GLY A 80 -28.15 -2.73 4.99
C GLY A 80 -28.70 -3.24 6.33
N LYS A 81 -27.85 -3.43 7.34
CA LYS A 81 -28.23 -3.93 8.67
C LYS A 81 -28.22 -2.85 9.77
N CYS A 82 -27.06 -2.24 10.04
CA CYS A 82 -26.99 -1.19 11.06
C CYS A 82 -27.38 0.20 10.55
N GLY A 83 -27.43 0.42 9.23
CA GLY A 83 -27.75 1.72 8.65
C GLY A 83 -26.61 2.76 8.72
N ASP A 84 -25.46 2.40 9.28
CA ASP A 84 -24.30 3.28 9.37
C ASP A 84 -23.67 3.52 7.99
N ALA A 85 -22.98 4.66 7.84
CA ALA A 85 -22.28 5.01 6.61
C ALA A 85 -21.11 4.06 6.38
N LEU A 86 -20.98 3.58 5.14
CA LEU A 86 -19.91 2.66 4.76
C LEU A 86 -18.56 3.40 4.59
N PRO A 87 -17.41 2.72 4.72
CA PRO A 87 -17.26 1.38 5.29
C PRO A 87 -17.48 1.39 6.81
N VAL A 88 -18.14 0.36 7.31
CA VAL A 88 -18.40 0.18 8.74
C VAL A 88 -17.37 -0.79 9.33
N GLU A 89 -16.76 -0.43 10.45
CA GLU A 89 -15.74 -1.27 11.12
C GLU A 89 -16.35 -2.34 12.03
N SER A 90 -17.53 -2.07 12.62
CA SER A 90 -18.21 -2.98 13.53
C SER A 90 -19.73 -2.89 13.34
N CYS A 91 -20.40 -4.05 13.27
CA CYS A 91 -21.83 -4.16 13.09
C CYS A 91 -22.38 -5.30 13.96
N PRO A 92 -23.48 -5.10 14.72
CA PRO A 92 -24.10 -6.18 15.51
C PRO A 92 -24.59 -7.37 14.67
N CYS A 93 -24.76 -7.18 13.36
CA CYS A 93 -25.22 -8.20 12.42
C CYS A 93 -24.06 -8.80 11.60
N ASP A 94 -22.83 -8.76 12.11
CA ASP A 94 -21.72 -9.48 11.48
C ASP A 94 -22.01 -10.99 11.45
N GLY A 95 -21.87 -11.59 10.26
CA GLY A 95 -22.31 -12.92 9.90
C GLY A 95 -23.52 -12.93 8.95
N ASP A 96 -24.26 -11.83 8.82
CA ASP A 96 -25.35 -11.72 7.85
C ASP A 96 -24.85 -11.32 6.46
N SER A 97 -25.38 -11.99 5.42
CA SER A 97 -25.06 -11.73 4.01
C SER A 97 -25.26 -10.28 3.54
N GLN A 98 -26.13 -9.48 4.18
CA GLN A 98 -26.35 -8.08 3.84
C GLN A 98 -25.52 -7.11 4.70
N CYS A 99 -24.69 -7.62 5.61
CA CYS A 99 -23.82 -6.82 6.45
C CYS A 99 -22.52 -6.45 5.71
N TRP A 100 -22.15 -5.17 5.78
CA TRP A 100 -20.89 -4.69 5.21
C TRP A 100 -19.66 -5.35 5.81
N VAL A 101 -19.64 -5.55 7.13
CA VAL A 101 -18.48 -6.17 7.82
C VAL A 101 -18.23 -7.58 7.28
N THR A 102 -19.29 -8.30 6.95
CA THR A 102 -19.21 -9.70 6.51
C THR A 102 -18.68 -9.83 5.07
N LEU A 103 -19.23 -9.07 4.12
CA LEU A 103 -18.89 -9.21 2.69
C LEU A 103 -18.36 -7.94 2.03
N GLY A 104 -18.66 -6.76 2.58
CA GLY A 104 -18.33 -5.47 1.98
C GLY A 104 -16.84 -5.16 1.91
N TRP A 105 -16.02 -5.71 2.83
CA TRP A 105 -14.56 -5.58 2.75
C TRP A 105 -13.95 -6.14 1.45
N HIS A 106 -14.65 -7.05 0.75
CA HIS A 106 -14.24 -7.52 -0.57
C HIS A 106 -14.22 -6.42 -1.63
N GLU A 107 -14.93 -5.32 -1.43
CA GLU A 107 -14.92 -4.19 -2.35
C GLU A 107 -13.66 -3.32 -2.26
N ILE A 108 -12.90 -3.45 -1.18
CA ILE A 108 -11.71 -2.63 -0.91
C ILE A 108 -10.42 -3.46 -0.80
N LYS A 109 -10.52 -4.79 -0.66
CA LYS A 109 -9.34 -5.67 -0.60
C LYS A 109 -8.58 -5.67 -1.92
N LEU A 110 -7.27 -5.87 -1.81
CA LEU A 110 -6.46 -6.23 -2.97
C LEU A 110 -6.73 -7.69 -3.35
N ALA A 111 -6.78 -7.95 -4.66
CA ALA A 111 -6.81 -9.28 -5.24
C ALA A 111 -5.58 -9.44 -6.14
N VAL A 112 -5.00 -10.64 -6.15
CA VAL A 112 -3.86 -11.04 -6.99
C VAL A 112 -4.37 -11.72 -8.23
#